data_AF-A0A417JI14-F1
#
_entry.id   AF-A0A417JI14-F1
#
_cell.length_a   1.000
_cell.length_b   1.000
_cell.length_c   1.000
_cell.angle_alpha   90.00
_cell.angle_beta   90.00
_cell.angle_gamma   90.00
#
_symmetry.space_group_name_H-M   'P 1'
#
loop_
_entity.id
_entity.type
_entity.pdbx_description
1 polymer ?
#
loop_
_entity_poly.entity_id
_entity_poly.type
_entity_poly.pdbx_seq_one_letter_code
_entity_poly.pdbx_strand_id
1 'polypeptide(L)' 'MIEMAKAYNLNVYKYLNFLLEKRPNARTAQKELEKLAPWDEEAQKMFARKMK' A
#
# COMPACT_ATOMS: atom_id res chain seq x y z
N MET A 1 -8.56 -2.18 -1.90
CA MET A 1 -7.20 -1.90 -1.35
C MET A 1 -6.86 -2.81 -0.17
N ILE A 2 -7.69 -2.91 0.87
CA ILE A 2 -7.38 -3.76 2.05
C ILE A 2 -7.31 -5.27 1.70
N GLU A 3 -8.30 -5.80 0.98
CA GLU A 3 -8.27 -7.22 0.55
C GLU A 3 -7.09 -7.50 -0.39
N MET A 4 -6.71 -6.54 -1.23
CA MET A 4 -5.52 -6.63 -2.07
C MET A 4 -4.24 -6.65 -1.23
N ALA A 5 -4.13 -5.80 -0.20
CA ALA A 5 -2.99 -5.83 0.71
C ALA A 5 -2.83 -7.19 1.40
N LYS A 6 -3.94 -7.87 1.75
CA LYS A 6 -3.89 -9.26 2.25
C LYS A 6 -3.40 -10.23 1.19
N ALA A 7 -3.89 -10.12 -0.05
CA ALA A 7 -3.48 -10.97 -1.18
C ALA A 7 -1.96 -10.86 -1.48
N TYR A 8 -1.38 -9.67 -1.33
CA TYR A 8 0.06 -9.42 -1.47
C TYR A 8 0.86 -9.66 -0.16
N ASN A 9 0.25 -10.30 0.85
CA ASN A 9 0.89 -10.63 2.13
C ASN A 9 1.52 -9.41 2.85
N LEU A 10 0.89 -8.25 2.72
CA LEU A 10 1.30 -7.03 3.41
C LEU A 10 0.77 -7.00 4.84
N ASN A 11 1.48 -6.28 5.70
CA ASN A 11 0.96 -5.85 6.99
C ASN A 11 -0.15 -4.82 6.76
N VAL A 12 -1.40 -5.28 6.82
CA VAL A 12 -2.61 -4.48 6.56
C VAL A 12 -2.66 -3.21 7.40
N TYR A 13 -2.28 -3.29 8.68
CA TYR A 13 -2.35 -2.13 9.58
C TYR A 13 -1.37 -1.04 9.17
N LYS A 14 -0.10 -1.41 8.91
CA LYS A 14 0.92 -0.46 8.47
C LYS A 14 0.58 0.14 7.11
N TYR A 15 0.10 -0.69 6.19
CA TYR A 15 -0.30 -0.24 4.86
C TYR A 15 -1.52 0.68 4.90
N LEU A 16 -2.49 0.42 5.78
CA LEU A 16 -3.64 1.30 5.98
C LEU A 16 -3.21 2.67 6.53
N ASN A 17 -2.33 2.69 7.52
CA ASN A 17 -1.79 3.95 8.05
C ASN A 17 -1.06 4.75 6.96
N PHE A 18 -0.26 4.10 6.13
CA PHE A 18 0.41 4.75 4.99
C PHE A 18 -0.58 5.39 4.00
N LEU A 19 -1.66 4.68 3.64
CA LEU A 19 -2.69 5.26 2.77
C LEU A 19 -3.40 6.46 3.41
N LEU A 20 -3.68 6.38 4.72
CA LEU A 20 -4.30 7.45 5.50
C LEU A 20 -3.39 8.67 5.66
N GLU A 21 -2.07 8.50 5.67
CA GLU A 21 -1.11 9.60 5.67
C GLU A 21 -1.05 10.28 4.29
N LYS A 22 -1.02 9.49 3.21
CA LYS A 22 -0.88 10.00 1.83
C LYS A 22 -2.14 10.69 1.31
N ARG A 23 -3.33 10.28 1.76
CA ARG A 23 -4.65 10.85 1.38
C ARG A 23 -4.76 11.14 -0.12
N PRO A 24 -4.54 10.13 -0.99
CA PRO A 24 -4.75 10.30 -2.41
C PRO A 24 -6.19 10.77 -2.68
N ASN A 25 -6.35 11.65 -3.64
CA ASN A 25 -7.64 12.22 -4.04
C ASN A 25 -7.77 12.22 -5.57
N ALA A 26 -8.88 12.75 -6.09
CA ALA A 26 -9.16 12.75 -7.53
C ALA A 26 -8.10 13.49 -8.39
N ARG A 27 -7.27 14.36 -7.81
CA ARG A 27 -6.17 15.05 -8.50
C ARG A 27 -4.83 14.33 -8.41
N THR A 28 -4.73 13.25 -7.63
CA THR A 28 -3.49 12.46 -7.55
C THR A 28 -3.24 11.81 -8.91
N ALA A 29 -2.07 12.08 -9.49
CA ALA A 29 -1.70 11.52 -10.79
C ALA A 29 -1.64 9.99 -10.72
N GLN A 30 -2.03 9.32 -11.81
CA GLN A 30 -2.04 7.85 -11.88
C GLN A 30 -0.70 7.24 -11.47
N LYS A 31 0.42 7.81 -11.94
CA LYS A 31 1.77 7.35 -11.59
C LYS A 31 2.07 7.40 -10.10
N GLU A 32 1.50 8.37 -9.38
CA GLU A 32 1.64 8.46 -7.93
C GLU A 32 0.69 7.50 -7.21
N LEU A 33 -0.52 7.27 -7.75
CA LEU A 33 -1.45 6.26 -7.25
C LEU A 33 -0.88 4.84 -7.36
N GLU A 34 -0.20 4.51 -8.46
CA GLU A 34 0.43 3.20 -8.65
C GLU A 34 1.45 2.90 -7.55
N LYS A 35 2.25 3.88 -7.14
CA LYS A 35 3.23 3.72 -6.03
C LYS A 35 2.57 3.46 -4.68
N LEU A 36 1.29 3.81 -4.53
CA LEU A 36 0.52 3.52 -3.33
C LEU A 36 -0.12 2.14 -3.38
N ALA A 37 -0.16 1.49 -4.54
CA ALA A 37 -0.84 0.25 -4.74
C ALA A 37 -0.12 -0.93 -4.06
N PRO A 38 -0.84 -1.99 -3.67
CA PRO A 38 -0.24 -3.09 -2.94
C PRO A 38 0.64 -3.99 -3.83
N TRP A 39 0.55 -3.84 -5.17
CA TRP A 39 1.43 -4.51 -6.13
C TRP A 39 2.73 -3.75 -6.41
N ASP A 40 2.86 -2.51 -5.98
CA ASP A 40 4.10 -1.76 -6.13
C ASP A 40 5.23 -2.41 -5.32
N GLU A 41 6.39 -2.61 -5.95
CA GLU A 41 7.51 -3.32 -5.32
C GLU A 41 8.05 -2.60 -4.09
N GLU A 42 8.05 -1.27 -4.09
CA GLU A 42 8.52 -0.48 -2.96
C GLU A 42 7.53 -0.60 -1.80
N ALA A 43 6.23 -0.47 -2.07
CA ALA A 43 5.17 -0.69 -1.09
C ALA A 43 5.26 -2.11 -0.50
N GLN A 44 5.50 -3.13 -1.32
CA GLN A 44 5.69 -4.50 -0.84
C GLN A 44 6.91 -4.63 0.08
N LYS A 45 8.05 -4.06 -0.29
CA LYS A 45 9.28 -4.07 0.55
C LYS A 45 9.06 -3.36 1.89
N MET A 46 8.36 -2.22 1.88
CA MET A 46 8.08 -1.43 3.09
C MET A 46 7.12 -2.13 4.04
N PHE A 47 6.11 -2.82 3.51
CA PHE A 47 4.99 -3.35 4.29
C PHE A 47 4.91 -4.86 4.34
N ALA A 48 5.88 -5.61 3.79
CA ALA A 48 5.92 -7.06 3.86
C ALA A 48 5.67 -7.58 5.29
N ARG A 49 4.78 -8.56 5.42
CA ARG A 49 4.54 -9.22 6.70
C ARG A 49 5.79 -10.04 7.08
N LYS A 50 6.58 -9.53 8.02
CA LYS A 50 7.66 -10.30 8.62
C LYS A 50 7.06 -11.48 9.38
N MET A 51 7.32 -12.70 8.91
CA MET A 51 7.03 -13.91 9.69
C MET A 51 8.07 -13.99 10.81
N LYS A 52 7.60 -14.25 12.05
CA LYS A 52 8.48 -14.57 13.18
C LYS A 52 9.10 -15.94 12.98
#